data_AF-A0A558DBH6-F1
#
_entry.id   AF-A0A558DBH6-F1
#
_cell.length_a   1.000
_cell.length_b   1.000
_cell.length_c   1.000
_cell.angle_alpha   90.00
_cell.angle_beta   90.00
_cell.angle_gamma   90.00
#
_symmetry.space_group_name_H-M   'P 1'
#
loop_
_entity.id
_entity.type
_entity.pdbx_description
1 polymer ?
#
loop_
_entity_poly.entity_id
_entity_poly.type
_entity_poly.pdbx_seq_one_letter_code
_entity_poly.pdbx_strand_id
1 'polypeptide(L)' 'MQQQLQTTAFAQRIGYKSASIRTAFWRNGHFNGITPIKLPNGRLLWPADAVERLTAGEAA' A
#
# COMPACT_ATOMS: atom_id res chain seq x y z
N MET A 1 -12.85 12.74 1.35
CA MET A 1 -12.81 11.94 0.11
C MET A 1 -11.74 10.86 0.31
N GLN A 2 -12.11 9.60 0.55
CA GLN A 2 -11.11 8.56 0.76
C GLN A 2 -10.52 8.13 -0.59
N GLN A 3 -9.35 8.68 -0.91
CA GLN A 3 -8.62 8.34 -2.13
C GLN A 3 -8.01 6.93 -1.94
N GLN A 4 -8.30 6.01 -2.86
CA GLN A 4 -7.70 4.67 -2.86
C GLN A 4 -6.71 4.60 -4.03
N LEU A 5 -5.46 4.27 -3.72
CA LEU A 5 -4.37 4.15 -4.67
C LEU A 5 -4.20 2.71 -5.13
N GLN A 6 -3.83 2.53 -6.38
CA GLN A 6 -3.36 1.23 -6.85
C GLN A 6 -1.94 0.97 -6.38
N THR A 7 -1.54 -0.30 -6.29
CA THR A 7 -0.17 -0.70 -5.91
C THR A 7 0.91 0.00 -6.73
N THR A 8 0.68 0.30 -8.01
CA THR A 8 1.64 1.03 -8.85
C THR A 8 1.80 2.50 -8.43
N ALA A 9 0.69 3.19 -8.15
CA ALA A 9 0.73 4.58 -7.67
C ALA A 9 1.31 4.66 -6.25
N PHE A 10 0.98 3.69 -5.40
CA PHE A 10 1.60 3.54 -4.08
C PHE A 10 3.11 3.35 -4.22
N ALA A 11 3.55 2.39 -5.03
CA ALA A 11 4.96 2.12 -5.31
C ALA A 11 5.74 3.36 -5.75
N GLN A 12 5.17 4.17 -6.65
CA GLN A 12 5.80 5.42 -7.09
C GLN A 12 5.93 6.45 -5.96
N ARG A 13 4.93 6.57 -5.07
CA ARG A 13 5.00 7.51 -3.93
C ARG A 13 6.06 7.16 -2.91
N ILE A 14 6.21 5.88 -2.58
CA ILE A 14 7.22 5.42 -1.61
C ILE A 14 8.59 5.15 -2.24
N GLY A 15 8.71 5.23 -3.58
CA GLY A 15 9.95 4.92 -4.29
C GLY A 15 10.34 3.43 -4.27
N TYR A 16 9.38 2.52 -4.03
CA TYR A 16 9.61 1.07 -4.01
C TYR A 16 9.12 0.41 -5.29
N LYS A 17 9.59 -0.82 -5.55
CA LYS A 17 9.02 -1.69 -6.59
C LYS A 17 7.67 -2.24 -6.12
N SER A 18 6.67 -2.21 -7.00
CA SER A 18 5.37 -2.84 -6.77
C SER A 18 5.47 -4.33 -6.42
N ALA A 19 6.47 -5.02 -6.98
CA ALA A 19 6.81 -6.40 -6.64
C ALA A 19 7.20 -6.56 -5.16
N SER A 20 8.09 -5.71 -4.64
CA SER A 20 8.52 -5.76 -3.23
C SER A 20 7.36 -5.54 -2.27
N ILE A 21 6.44 -4.62 -2.60
CA ILE A 21 5.24 -4.35 -1.81
C ILE A 21 4.33 -5.59 -1.78
N ARG A 22 4.11 -6.23 -2.94
CA ARG A 22 3.34 -7.47 -3.01
C ARG A 22 4.01 -8.59 -2.22
N THR A 23 5.34 -8.72 -2.29
CA THR A 23 6.10 -9.73 -1.52
C THR A 23 5.98 -9.48 -0.02
N ALA A 24 6.15 -8.25 0.44
CA ALA A 24 6.01 -7.90 1.85
C ALA A 24 4.58 -8.11 2.35
N PHE A 25 3.57 -7.73 1.56
CA PHE A 25 2.17 -8.06 1.84
C PHE A 25 1.93 -9.58 1.91
N TRP A 26 2.55 -10.36 1.02
CA TRP A 26 2.38 -11.82 1.02
C TRP A 26 3.05 -12.49 2.22
N ARG A 27 4.19 -11.96 2.68
CA ARG A 27 4.94 -12.50 3.84
C ARG A 27 4.34 -12.07 5.19
N ASN A 28 3.93 -10.81 5.31
CA ASN A 28 3.50 -10.22 6.58
C ASN A 28 1.97 -10.03 6.67
N GLY A 29 1.24 -10.15 5.55
CA GLY A 29 -0.20 -9.87 5.48
C GLY A 29 -0.55 -8.37 5.48
N HIS A 30 0.45 -7.50 5.67
CA HIS A 30 0.33 -6.05 5.68
C HIS A 30 1.66 -5.44 5.21
N PHE A 31 1.64 -4.18 4.80
CA PHE A 31 2.85 -3.44 4.46
C PHE A 31 2.95 -2.22 5.37
N ASN A 32 3.93 -2.21 6.29
CA ASN A 32 4.13 -1.15 7.30
C ASN A 32 2.82 -0.70 7.98
N GLY A 33 2.07 -1.65 8.54
CA GLY A 33 0.78 -1.40 9.20
C GLY A 33 -0.41 -1.14 8.27
N ILE A 34 -0.20 -1.05 6.94
CA ILE A 34 -1.28 -0.79 5.98
C ILE A 34 -1.83 -2.11 5.43
N THR A 35 -3.15 -2.29 5.55
CA THR A 35 -3.87 -3.42 4.95
C THR A 35 -4.51 -3.00 3.63
N PRO A 36 -4.15 -3.61 2.50
CA PRO A 36 -4.80 -3.34 1.24
C PRO A 36 -6.20 -3.94 1.19
N ILE A 37 -7.11 -3.26 0.52
CA ILE A 37 -8.44 -3.77 0.19
C ILE A 37 -8.32 -4.64 -1.05
N LYS A 38 -8.64 -5.92 -0.90
CA LYS A 38 -8.66 -6.88 -2.01
C LYS A 38 -9.98 -6.74 -2.77
N LEU A 39 -9.91 -6.34 -4.03
CA LEU A 39 -11.08 -6.26 -4.88
C LEU A 39 -11.46 -7.64 -5.44
N PRO A 40 -12.73 -7.84 -5.81
CA PRO A 40 -13.18 -9.08 -6.46
C PRO A 40 -12.48 -9.34 -7.81
N ASN A 41 -11.89 -8.31 -8.42
CA ASN A 41 -11.07 -8.43 -9.63
C ASN A 41 -9.61 -8.86 -9.37
N GLY A 42 -9.24 -9.17 -8.12
CA GLY A 42 -7.89 -9.58 -7.73
C GLY A 42 -6.86 -8.45 -7.59
N ARG A 43 -7.26 -7.18 -7.77
CA ARG A 43 -6.38 -6.03 -7.51
C ARG A 43 -6.37 -5.67 -6.03
N LEU A 44 -5.25 -5.08 -5.60
CA LEU A 44 -5.08 -4.54 -4.26
C LEU A 44 -5.20 -3.01 -4.34
N LEU A 45 -6.12 -2.45 -3.56
CA LEU A 45 -6.25 -1.02 -3.35
C LEU A 45 -5.66 -0.63 -2.00
N TRP A 46 -4.79 0.37 -2.02
CA TRP A 46 -4.12 0.92 -0.84
C TRP A 46 -4.81 2.23 -0.46
N PRO A 47 -5.27 2.40 0.78
CA PRO A 47 -5.86 3.67 1.21
C PRO A 47 -4.80 4.78 1.19
N ALA A 48 -5.03 5.86 0.45
CA ALA A 48 -4.07 6.96 0.30
C ALA A 48 -3.73 7.62 1.62
N ASP A 49 -4.68 7.70 2.55
CA ASP A 49 -4.48 8.22 3.90
C ASP A 49 -3.36 7.47 4.63
N ALA A 50 -3.40 6.13 4.59
CA ALA A 50 -2.38 5.30 5.21
C ALA A 50 -1.03 5.41 4.48
N VAL A 51 -1.06 5.55 3.14
CA VAL A 51 0.15 5.80 2.33
C VAL A 51 0.79 7.13 2.73
N GLU A 52 0.00 8.19 2.87
CA GLU A 52 0.47 9.51 3.27
C GLU A 52 1.03 9.50 4.68
N ARG A 53 0.37 8.80 5.63
CA ARG A 53 0.90 8.60 6.99
C ARG A 53 2.24 7.87 6.99
N LEU A 54 2.37 6.86 6.13
CA LEU A 54 3.62 6.12 5.98
C LEU A 54 4.74 6.98 5.37
N THR A 55 4.44 7.75 4.32
CA THR A 55 5.41 8.66 3.70
C THR A 55 5.76 9.85 4.61
N ALA A 56 4.82 10.28 5.46
CA ALA A 56 5.02 11.34 6.45
C ALA A 56 5.92 10.91 7.63
N GLY A 57 6.34 9.64 7.69
CA GLY A 57 7.29 9.17 8.68
C GLY A 57 6.67 8.70 10.00
N GLU A 58 5.35 8.51 10.08
CA GLU A 58 4.75 7.70 11.15
C GLU A 58 4.95 6.21 10.84
N ALA A 59 6.21 5.77 10.86
CA ALA A 59 6.52 4.40 11.22
C ALA A 59 6.45 4.33 12.75
N ALA A 60 5.28 3.98 13.28
CA ALA A 60 5.12 3.59 14.68
C ALA A 60 5.63 2.16 14.89
#